data_AF-A0A4Y8WEU3-F1
#
_entry.id   AF-A0A4Y8WEU3-F1
#
_cell.length_a   1.000
_cell.length_b   1.000
_cell.length_c   1.000
_cell.angle_alpha   90.00
_cell.angle_beta   90.00
_cell.angle_gamma   90.00
#
_symmetry.space_group_name_H-M   'P 1'
#
loop_
_entity.id
_entity.type
_entity.pdbx_description
1 polymer ?
#
loop_
_entity_poly.entity_id
_entity_poly.type
_entity_poly.pdbx_seq_one_letter_code
_entity_poly.pdbx_strand_id
1 'polypeptide(L)'
;MSYENKLGRAFRELEAANIWKCNYNPPLHKWLRRAGLKLRPPFYVSFARNLLIRFFEFFIFYFPILSLLRVESTISNLLYESIITSVFYSLVMCSYYRWTFRRCEFTCWEKL
;
A
#
# COMPACT_ATOMS: atom_id res chain seq x y z
N MET A 1 -12.86 18.44 -10.73
CA MET A 1 -11.42 18.60 -10.49
C MET A 1 -10.66 17.45 -11.14
N SER A 2 -9.53 17.70 -11.80
CA SER A 2 -8.74 16.64 -12.46
C SER A 2 -8.09 15.70 -11.44
N TYR A 3 -7.77 14.47 -11.86
CA TYR A 3 -7.06 13.49 -11.04
C TYR A 3 -5.71 14.04 -10.53
N GLU A 4 -4.94 14.70 -11.39
CA GLU A 4 -3.64 15.28 -11.03
C GLU A 4 -3.77 16.34 -9.93
N ASN A 5 -4.80 17.18 -10.01
CA ASN A 5 -5.04 18.20 -8.99
C ASN A 5 -5.43 17.56 -7.64
N LYS A 6 -6.27 16.52 -7.65
CA LYS A 6 -6.61 15.76 -6.43
C LYS A 6 -5.38 15.05 -5.84
N LEU A 7 -4.56 14.43 -6.69
CA LEU A 7 -3.33 13.75 -6.28
C LEU A 7 -2.33 14.73 -5.64
N GLY A 8 -2.14 15.90 -6.24
CA GLY A 8 -1.28 16.96 -5.71
C GLY A 8 -1.78 17.52 -4.37
N ARG A 9 -3.11 17.65 -4.19
CA ARG A 9 -3.68 18.02 -2.88
C ARG A 9 -3.47 16.93 -1.83
N ALA A 10 -3.75 15.67 -2.17
CA ALA A 10 -3.53 14.54 -1.27
C ALA A 10 -2.07 14.45 -0.82
N PHE A 11 -1.11 14.60 -1.74
CA PHE A 11 0.31 14.59 -1.39
C PHE A 11 0.70 15.73 -0.46
N ARG A 12 0.15 16.93 -0.65
CA ARG A 12 0.39 18.06 0.28
C ARG A 12 -0.18 17.80 1.66
N GLU A 13 -1.39 17.25 1.77
CA GLU A 13 -1.97 16.86 3.08
C GLU A 13 -1.08 15.82 3.79
N LEU A 14 -0.63 14.80 3.06
CA LEU A 14 0.22 13.73 3.60
C LEU A 14 1.62 14.22 4.01
N GLU A 15 2.21 15.11 3.21
CA GLU A 15 3.51 15.72 3.50
C GLU A 15 3.43 16.67 4.70
N ALA A 16 2.36 17.48 4.78
CA ALA A 16 2.09 18.34 5.94
C ALA A 16 1.90 17.54 7.24
N ALA A 17 1.34 16.33 7.15
CA ALA A 17 1.21 15.39 8.27
C ALA A 17 2.51 14.62 8.58
N ASN A 18 3.66 14.99 7.98
CA ASN A 18 4.95 14.32 8.14
C ASN A 18 4.92 12.81 7.79
N ILE A 19 4.02 12.39 6.91
CA ILE A 19 3.99 11.01 6.45
C ILE A 19 5.15 10.79 5.48
N TRP A 20 5.88 9.70 5.68
CA TRP A 20 7.03 9.42 4.84
C TRP A 20 6.63 9.13 3.39
N LYS A 21 7.37 9.71 2.43
CA LYS A 21 7.04 9.66 1.00
C LYS A 21 6.92 8.25 0.44
N CYS A 22 7.78 7.34 0.87
CA CYS A 22 7.72 5.94 0.45
C CYS A 22 6.43 5.24 0.90
N ASN A 23 5.77 5.73 1.95
CA ASN A 23 4.55 5.14 2.49
C ASN A 23 3.30 5.59 1.72
N TYR A 24 3.22 6.87 1.34
CA TYR A 24 2.07 7.39 0.58
C TYR A 24 2.27 7.36 -0.95
N ASN A 25 3.51 7.28 -1.43
CA ASN A 25 3.88 7.19 -2.83
C ASN A 25 4.92 6.07 -3.03
N PRO A 26 4.54 4.80 -2.81
CA PRO A 26 5.47 3.69 -2.91
C PRO A 26 6.00 3.55 -4.34
N PRO A 27 7.23 3.03 -4.53
CA PRO A 27 7.88 2.94 -5.84
C PRO A 27 7.00 2.29 -6.91
N LEU A 28 6.34 1.17 -6.59
CA LEU A 28 5.45 0.48 -7.52
C LEU A 28 4.31 1.38 -8.02
N HIS A 29 3.70 2.16 -7.12
CA HIS A 29 2.61 3.08 -7.50
C HIS A 29 3.11 4.23 -8.36
N LYS A 30 4.34 4.69 -8.13
CA LYS A 30 4.99 5.69 -8.99
C LYS A 30 5.16 5.18 -10.41
N TRP A 31 5.60 3.93 -10.58
CA TRP A 31 5.70 3.28 -11.89
C TRP A 31 4.34 3.10 -12.55
N LEU A 32 3.35 2.58 -11.83
CA LEU A 32 1.99 2.40 -12.35
C LEU A 32 1.33 3.73 -12.76
N ARG A 33 1.55 4.81 -12.01
CA ARG A 33 1.10 6.16 -12.40
C ARG A 33 1.77 6.66 -13.67
N ARG A 34 3.09 6.44 -13.82
CA ARG A 34 3.82 6.76 -15.06
C ARG A 34 3.31 5.97 -16.26
N ALA A 35 2.82 4.75 -16.05
CA ALA A 35 2.16 3.95 -17.07
C ALA A 35 0.72 4.40 -17.40
N GLY A 36 0.25 5.52 -16.82
CA GLY A 36 -1.07 6.10 -17.09
C GLY A 36 -2.19 5.66 -16.13
N LEU A 37 -1.90 4.82 -15.13
CA LEU A 37 -2.91 4.39 -14.16
C LEU A 37 -3.17 5.48 -13.11
N LYS A 38 -4.45 5.86 -12.98
CA LYS A 38 -4.90 6.88 -12.02
C LYS A 38 -5.06 6.31 -10.60
N LEU A 39 -3.94 5.94 -9.98
CA LEU A 39 -3.91 5.36 -8.63
C LEU A 39 -4.01 6.41 -7.53
N ARG A 40 -4.93 6.21 -6.59
CA ARG A 40 -5.01 7.02 -5.36
C ARG A 40 -3.85 6.63 -4.41
N PRO A 41 -3.36 7.54 -3.55
CA PRO A 41 -2.44 7.17 -2.48
C PRO A 41 -3.09 6.16 -1.52
N PRO A 42 -2.33 5.25 -0.86
CA PRO A 42 -2.90 4.21 0.00
C PRO A 42 -3.88 4.75 1.05
N PHE A 43 -3.60 5.90 1.66
CA PHE A 43 -4.47 6.53 2.66
C PHE A 43 -5.87 6.92 2.15
N TYR A 44 -6.04 7.11 0.83
CA TYR A 44 -7.29 7.55 0.19
C TYR A 44 -8.02 6.40 -0.55
N VAL A 45 -7.60 5.16 -0.29
CA VAL A 45 -8.20 3.93 -0.83
C VAL A 45 -9.01 3.25 0.28
N SER A 46 -10.11 2.60 -0.09
CA SER A 46 -10.94 1.86 0.87
C SER A 46 -10.15 0.74 1.54
N PHE A 47 -10.52 0.41 2.78
CA PHE A 47 -9.82 -0.60 3.59
C PHE A 47 -9.69 -1.94 2.87
N ALA A 48 -10.78 -2.47 2.29
CA ALA A 48 -10.78 -3.75 1.59
C ALA A 48 -9.87 -3.74 0.35
N ARG A 49 -9.89 -2.66 -0.43
CA ARG A 49 -9.04 -2.54 -1.62
C ARG A 49 -7.58 -2.41 -1.24
N ASN A 50 -7.27 -1.67 -0.18
CA ASN A 50 -5.91 -1.61 0.36
C ASN A 50 -5.43 -2.97 0.85
N LEU A 51 -6.29 -3.74 1.52
CA LEU A 51 -5.93 -5.05 2.05
C LEU A 51 -5.48 -5.96 0.91
N LEU A 52 -6.26 -6.05 -0.16
CA LEU A 52 -5.89 -6.81 -1.35
C LEU A 52 -4.60 -6.31 -2.00
N ILE A 53 -4.48 -5.00 -2.24
CA ILE A 53 -3.30 -4.43 -2.89
C ILE A 53 -2.04 -4.67 -2.03
N ARG A 54 -2.09 -4.39 -0.72
CA ARG A 54 -0.95 -4.58 0.20
C ARG A 54 -0.58 -6.05 0.32
N PHE A 55 -1.57 -6.94 0.36
CA PHE A 55 -1.35 -8.39 0.38
C PHE A 55 -0.57 -8.84 -0.85
N PHE A 56 -1.06 -8.54 -2.06
CA PHE A 56 -0.40 -8.97 -3.29
C PHE A 56 0.96 -8.31 -3.48
N GLU A 57 1.09 -7.02 -3.17
CA GLU A 57 2.38 -6.33 -3.23
C GLU A 57 3.41 -7.01 -2.34
N PHE A 58 3.07 -7.25 -1.06
CA PHE A 58 4.01 -7.88 -0.15
C PHE A 58 4.29 -9.34 -0.52
N PHE A 59 3.26 -10.11 -0.86
CA PHE A 59 3.39 -11.52 -1.24
C PHE A 59 4.31 -11.73 -2.44
N ILE A 60 4.14 -10.93 -3.51
CA ILE A 60 4.94 -11.03 -4.73
C ILE A 60 6.42 -10.76 -4.47
N PHE A 61 6.76 -9.88 -3.53
CA PHE A 61 8.16 -9.63 -3.16
C PHE A 61 8.68 -10.65 -2.13
N TYR A 62 7.87 -10.98 -1.13
CA TYR A 62 8.29 -11.80 0.00
C TYR A 62 8.47 -13.27 -0.37
N PHE A 63 7.55 -13.86 -1.14
CA PHE A 63 7.61 -15.28 -1.50
C PHE A 63 8.89 -15.68 -2.28
N PRO A 64 9.32 -14.94 -3.32
CA PRO A 64 10.57 -15.24 -4.02
C PRO A 64 11.80 -15.07 -3.12
N ILE A 65 11.85 -14.02 -2.29
CA ILE A 65 12.96 -13.80 -1.36
C ILE A 65 13.05 -14.96 -0.37
N LEU A 66 11.93 -15.36 0.23
CA LEU A 66 11.88 -16.49 1.16
C LEU A 66 12.29 -17.80 0.49
N SER A 67 11.85 -18.02 -0.76
CA SER A 67 12.21 -19.22 -1.54
C SER A 67 13.70 -19.28 -1.86
N LEU A 68 14.35 -18.14 -2.13
CA LEU A 68 15.80 -18.06 -2.34
C LEU A 68 16.59 -18.31 -1.05
N LEU A 69 16.08 -17.86 0.10
CA LEU A 69 16.73 -18.04 1.40
C LEU A 69 16.55 -19.45 1.97
N ARG A 70 15.48 -20.16 1.59
CA ARG A 70 15.09 -21.46 2.17
C ARG A 70 14.93 -22.54 1.10
N VAL A 71 16.01 -22.76 0.33
CA VAL A 71 16.04 -23.69 -0.82
C VAL A 71 15.63 -25.13 -0.45
N GLU A 72 15.93 -25.58 0.77
CA GLU A 72 15.62 -26.94 1.23
C GLU A 72 14.16 -27.13 1.70
N SER A 73 13.38 -26.05 1.80
CA SER A 73 12.00 -26.11 2.29
C SER A 73 11.01 -26.48 1.19
N THR A 74 9.99 -27.26 1.54
CA THR A 74 8.89 -27.58 0.62
C THR A 74 8.15 -26.32 0.19
N ILE A 75 7.84 -26.21 -1.11
CA ILE A 75 7.09 -25.07 -1.69
C ILE A 75 5.79 -24.79 -0.93
N SER A 76 5.06 -25.83 -0.51
CA SER A 76 3.81 -25.68 0.27
C SER A 76 4.02 -24.94 1.59
N ASN A 77 5.12 -25.20 2.30
CA ASN A 77 5.44 -24.52 3.55
C ASN A 77 5.79 -23.05 3.30
N LEU A 78 6.59 -22.79 2.26
CA LEU A 78 6.97 -21.44 1.86
C LEU A 78 5.75 -20.61 1.44
N LEU A 79 4.81 -21.21 0.71
CA LEU A 79 3.54 -20.58 0.33
C LEU A 79 2.69 -20.25 1.56
N TYR A 80 2.52 -21.21 2.47
CA TYR A 80 1.73 -21.02 3.69
C TYR A 80 2.30 -19.88 4.55
N GLU A 81 3.61 -19.90 4.81
CA GLU A 81 4.30 -18.84 5.57
C GLU A 81 4.18 -17.48 4.87
N SER A 82 4.35 -17.44 3.54
CA SER A 82 4.24 -16.20 2.78
C SER A 82 2.84 -15.63 2.78
N ILE A 83 1.81 -16.46 2.67
CA ILE A 83 0.41 -16.04 2.74
C ILE A 83 0.12 -15.45 4.13
N ILE A 84 0.45 -16.17 5.21
CA ILE A 84 0.17 -15.70 6.57
C ILE A 84 0.88 -14.38 6.85
N THR A 85 2.17 -14.28 6.50
CA THR A 85 2.96 -13.08 6.70
C THR A 85 2.38 -11.91 5.90
N SER A 86 1.96 -12.14 4.66
CA SER A 86 1.34 -11.13 3.81
C SER A 86 -0.03 -10.67 4.33
N VAL A 87 -0.85 -11.60 4.85
CA VAL A 87 -2.13 -11.26 5.49
C VAL A 87 -1.88 -10.38 6.71
N PHE A 88 -0.99 -10.81 7.61
CA PHE A 88 -0.67 -10.06 8.82
C PHE A 88 -0.15 -8.65 8.49
N TYR A 89 0.83 -8.56 7.57
CA TYR A 89 1.36 -7.29 7.09
C TYR A 89 0.26 -6.38 6.52
N SER A 90 -0.59 -6.93 5.63
CA SER A 90 -1.65 -6.15 5.00
C SER A 90 -2.66 -5.60 6.01
N LEU A 91 -3.02 -6.38 7.03
CA LEU A 91 -3.94 -5.97 8.10
C LEU A 91 -3.34 -4.84 8.95
N VAL A 92 -2.08 -4.98 9.35
CA VAL A 92 -1.37 -3.96 10.14
C VAL A 92 -1.27 -2.65 9.35
N MET A 93 -0.83 -2.71 8.09
CA MET A 93 -0.68 -1.52 7.24
C MET A 93 -2.03 -0.84 6.96
N CYS A 94 -3.07 -1.60 6.64
CA CYS A 94 -4.40 -1.03 6.40
C CYS A 94 -4.99 -0.40 7.65
N SER A 95 -4.76 -1.00 8.82
CA SER A 95 -5.17 -0.43 10.10
C SER A 95 -4.42 0.87 10.39
N TYR A 96 -3.11 0.89 10.17
CA TYR A 96 -2.28 2.10 10.26
C TYR A 96 -2.77 3.21 9.33
N TYR A 97 -3.07 2.91 8.05
CA TYR A 97 -3.60 3.89 7.11
C TYR A 97 -4.93 4.47 7.58
N ARG A 98 -5.85 3.62 8.02
CA ARG A 98 -7.16 4.05 8.49
C ARG A 98 -7.08 4.87 9.77
N TRP A 99 -6.24 4.45 10.70
CA TRP A 99 -6.01 5.18 11.95
C TRP A 99 -5.38 6.55 11.69
N THR A 100 -4.34 6.61 10.87
CA THR A 100 -3.66 7.85 10.50
C THR A 100 -4.59 8.80 9.75
N PHE A 101 -5.37 8.28 8.80
CA PHE A 101 -6.35 9.08 8.05
C PHE A 101 -7.35 9.79 8.97
N ARG A 102 -7.81 9.08 10.01
CA ARG A 102 -8.73 9.64 11.02
C ARG A 102 -8.02 10.61 11.97
N ARG A 103 -6.81 10.27 12.42
CA ARG A 103 -6.04 11.08 13.36
C ARG A 103 -5.62 12.43 12.77
N CYS A 104 -5.27 12.44 11.49
CA CYS A 104 -4.83 13.65 10.77
C CYS A 104 -5.99 14.36 10.04
N GLU A 105 -7.24 13.91 10.24
CA GLU A 105 -8.46 14.51 9.67
C GLU A 105 -8.37 14.78 8.16
N PHE A 106 -7.80 13.83 7.40
CA PHE A 106 -7.61 14.01 5.96
C PHE A 106 -8.94 14.18 5.21
N THR A 107 -8.91 15.00 4.18
CA THR A 107 -10.09 15.27 3.35
C THR A 107 -10.46 14.02 2.56
N CYS A 108 -11.73 13.63 2.49
CA CYS A 108 -12.12 12.50 1.63
C CYS A 108 -11.74 12.76 0.16
N TRP A 109 -11.29 11.71 -0.55
CA TRP A 109 -10.83 11.81 -1.94
C TRP A 109 -11.85 12.47 -2.88
N GLU A 110 -13.12 12.21 -2.63
CA GLU A 110 -14.24 12.73 -3.41
C GLU A 110 -14.36 14.26 -3.26
N LYS A 111 -13.98 14.80 -2.09
CA LYS A 111 -13.99 16.23 -1.73
C LYS A 111 -12.68 16.97 -2.02
N LEU A 112 -11.62 16.24 -2.36
CA LEU A 112 -10.34 16.80 -2.82
C LEU A 112 -10.42 17.46 -4.20
#